data_AF-N9LKI6-F1
#
_entry.id   AF-N9LKI6-F1
#
_cell.length_a   1.000
_cell.length_b   1.000
_cell.length_c   1.000
_cell.angle_alpha   90.00
_cell.angle_beta   90.00
_cell.angle_gamma   90.00
#
_symmetry.space_group_name_H-M   'P 1'
#
loop_
_entity.id
_entity.type
_entity.pdbx_description
1 polymer ?
#
loop_
_entity_poly.entity_id
_entity_poly.type
_entity_poly.pdbx_seq_one_letter_code
_entity_poly.pdbx_strand_id
1 'polypeptide(L)'
;MNEDDNKVVTLKVRVSPEFREKLVDTAKENNRSMNAEIVDRLEKSFDLSNKKLEDLSADELIYFIFNKLNSRGLALTVEEIKRGEELAKNSKK
;
A
#
# COMPACT_ATOMS: atom_id res chain seq x y z
N MET A 1 30.15 -23.34 21.70
CA MET A 1 29.02 -23.40 20.76
C MET A 1 28.22 -22.14 21.00
N ASN A 2 28.17 -21.22 20.03
CA ASN A 2 27.54 -19.91 20.21
C ASN A 2 26.02 -20.07 20.20
N GLU A 3 25.34 -19.49 21.19
CA GLU A 3 23.88 -19.62 21.42
C GLU A 3 23.01 -18.80 20.43
N ASP A 4 23.63 -18.04 19.51
CA ASP A 4 22.90 -17.12 18.61
C ASP A 4 22.38 -17.75 17.31
N ASP A 5 22.81 -18.96 16.95
CA ASP A 5 22.35 -19.63 15.71
C ASP A 5 20.92 -20.19 15.81
N ASN A 6 20.29 -20.13 16.99
CA ASN A 6 18.96 -20.71 17.24
C ASN A 6 17.77 -19.74 17.08
N LYS A 7 17.97 -18.55 16.50
CA LYS A 7 16.89 -17.54 16.32
C LYS A 7 16.17 -17.63 14.97
N VAL A 8 16.68 -18.39 14.01
CA VAL A 8 16.08 -18.48 12.66
C VAL A 8 14.98 -19.55 12.64
N VAL A 9 13.73 -19.10 12.63
CA VAL A 9 12.56 -19.99 12.48
C VAL A 9 12.35 -20.31 11.00
N THR A 10 12.41 -21.59 10.63
CA THR A 10 12.12 -22.05 9.27
C THR A 10 10.68 -22.53 9.16
N LEU A 11 9.89 -21.90 8.27
CA LEU A 11 8.48 -22.25 8.04
C LEU A 11 8.31 -22.97 6.71
N LYS A 12 7.60 -24.10 6.72
CA LYS A 12 7.19 -24.80 5.48
C LYS A 12 5.78 -24.36 5.10
N VAL A 13 5.69 -23.50 4.08
CA VAL A 13 4.42 -22.97 3.56
C VAL A 13 3.99 -23.77 2.34
N ARG A 14 2.72 -24.19 2.29
CA ARG A 14 2.11 -24.81 1.10
C ARG A 14 1.49 -23.70 0.25
N VAL A 15 1.87 -23.65 -1.03
CA VAL A 15 1.38 -22.66 -1.99
C VAL A 15 1.02 -23.34 -3.31
N SER A 16 0.14 -22.72 -4.11
CA SER A 16 -0.13 -23.17 -5.47
C SER A 16 1.08 -22.92 -6.38
N PRO A 17 1.24 -23.68 -7.48
CA PRO A 17 2.33 -23.48 -8.44
C PRO A 17 2.34 -22.07 -9.04
N GLU A 18 1.17 -21.57 -9.46
CA GLU A 18 1.02 -20.22 -10.04
C GLU A 18 1.46 -19.12 -9.06
N PHE A 19 1.11 -19.26 -7.79
CA PHE A 19 1.51 -18.27 -6.78
C PHE A 19 3.01 -18.29 -6.52
N ARG A 20 3.63 -19.48 -6.56
CA ARG A 20 5.08 -19.61 -6.45
C ARG A 20 5.80 -18.92 -7.61
N GLU A 21 5.34 -19.08 -8.84
CA GLU A 21 5.92 -18.39 -10.01
C GLU A 21 5.82 -16.88 -9.86
N LYS A 22 4.65 -16.37 -9.46
CA LYS A 22 4.46 -14.94 -9.19
C LYS A 22 5.44 -14.41 -8.13
N LEU A 23 5.74 -15.19 -7.08
CA LEU A 23 6.75 -14.84 -6.08
C LEU A 23 8.17 -14.85 -6.65
N VAL A 24 8.51 -15.79 -7.53
CA VAL A 24 9.82 -15.80 -8.23
C VAL A 24 9.99 -14.53 -9.04
N ASP A 25 8.99 -14.19 -9.85
CA ASP A 25 9.08 -13.07 -10.78
C ASP A 25 9.16 -11.73 -10.04
N THR A 26 8.30 -11.53 -9.03
CA THR A 26 8.35 -10.31 -8.21
C THR A 26 9.64 -10.20 -7.40
N ALA A 27 10.20 -11.32 -6.90
CA ALA A 27 11.50 -11.30 -6.23
C ALA A 27 12.63 -10.88 -7.18
N LYS A 28 12.60 -11.34 -8.44
CA LYS A 28 13.56 -10.92 -9.48
C LYS A 28 13.41 -9.44 -9.81
N GLU A 29 12.19 -8.96 -10.03
CA GLU A 29 11.92 -7.54 -10.29
C GLU A 29 12.42 -6.63 -9.16
N ASN A 30 12.31 -7.09 -7.92
CA ASN A 30 12.76 -6.38 -6.73
C ASN A 30 14.25 -6.65 -6.37
N ASN A 31 15.01 -7.35 -7.23
CA ASN A 31 16.42 -7.69 -7.03
C ASN A 31 16.72 -8.36 -5.67
N ARG A 32 15.84 -9.25 -5.20
CA ARG A 32 15.98 -9.94 -3.91
C ARG A 32 15.70 -11.42 -4.00
N SER A 33 16.12 -12.17 -2.97
CA SER A 33 15.80 -13.60 -2.89
C SER A 33 14.29 -13.80 -2.64
N MET A 34 13.76 -14.95 -3.06
CA MET A 34 12.37 -15.30 -2.77
C MET A 34 12.06 -15.27 -1.28
N ASN A 35 12.99 -15.70 -0.43
CA ASN A 35 12.79 -15.65 1.03
C ASN A 35 12.71 -14.21 1.53
N ALA A 36 13.57 -13.32 1.03
CA ALA A 36 13.54 -11.89 1.38
C ALA A 36 12.25 -11.20 0.89
N GLU A 37 11.74 -11.57 -0.28
CA GLU A 37 10.45 -11.11 -0.79
C GLU A 37 9.28 -11.54 0.11
N ILE A 38 9.29 -12.80 0.55
CA ILE A 38 8.25 -13.33 1.44
C ILE A 38 8.29 -12.59 2.80
N VAL A 39 9.48 -12.43 3.38
CA VAL A 39 9.65 -11.73 4.66
C VAL A 39 9.18 -10.28 4.57
N ASP A 40 9.63 -9.53 3.56
CA ASP A 40 9.22 -8.13 3.37
C ASP A 40 7.70 -7.97 3.20
N ARG A 41 7.05 -8.87 2.45
CA ARG A 41 5.59 -8.84 2.31
C ARG A 41 4.88 -9.13 3.63
N LEU A 42 5.40 -10.07 4.42
CA LEU A 42 4.85 -10.37 5.73
C LEU A 42 5.01 -9.17 6.67
N GLU A 43 6.20 -8.58 6.75
CA GLU A 43 6.45 -7.37 7.55
C GLU A 43 5.50 -6.23 7.15
N LYS A 44 5.41 -5.92 5.86
CA LYS A 44 4.47 -4.89 5.35
C LYS A 44 3.01 -5.20 5.67
N SER A 45 2.62 -6.47 5.74
CA SER A 45 1.26 -6.84 6.11
C SER A 45 0.93 -6.47 7.57
N PHE A 46 1.93 -6.48 8.46
CA PHE A 46 1.78 -6.03 9.84
C PHE A 46 1.81 -4.49 9.96
N ASP A 47 2.52 -3.79 9.07
CA ASP A 47 2.53 -2.32 9.03
C ASP A 47 1.20 -1.75 8.52
N LEU A 48 0.64 -2.35 7.47
CA LEU A 48 -0.61 -1.88 6.85
C LEU A 48 -1.85 -2.17 7.69
N SER A 49 -1.80 -3.17 8.58
CA SER A 49 -2.93 -3.52 9.44
C SER A 49 -3.02 -2.67 10.72
N ASN A 50 -1.96 -1.93 11.07
CA ASN A 50 -1.89 -1.18 12.33
C ASN A 50 -1.92 0.34 12.19
N LYS A 51 -1.80 0.92 10.99
CA LYS A 51 -2.00 2.36 10.82
C LYS A 51 -3.50 2.67 10.85
N LYS A 52 -4.01 3.07 12.01
CA LYS A 52 -5.35 3.67 12.09
C LYS A 52 -5.31 5.05 11.43
N LEU A 53 -6.48 5.57 11.07
CA LEU A 53 -6.60 6.94 10.59
C LEU A 53 -5.99 7.95 11.59
N GLU A 54 -6.06 7.63 12.88
CA GLU A 54 -5.49 8.45 13.96
C GLU A 54 -3.96 8.47 14.00
N ASP A 55 -3.28 7.48 13.39
CA ASP A 55 -1.82 7.35 13.42
C ASP A 55 -1.13 7.99 12.20
N LEU A 56 -1.93 8.46 11.23
CA LEU A 56 -1.43 9.09 10.02
C LEU A 56 -1.22 10.59 10.25
N SER A 57 -0.09 11.10 9.75
CA SER A 57 0.11 12.54 9.64
C SER A 57 -0.92 13.17 8.69
N ALA A 58 -1.18 14.46 8.87
CA ALA A 58 -2.05 15.21 7.96
C ALA A 58 -1.58 15.10 6.50
N ASP A 59 -0.26 15.11 6.27
CA ASP A 59 0.33 15.00 4.93
C ASP A 59 0.08 13.63 4.30
N GLU A 60 0.22 12.53 5.06
CA GLU A 60 -0.08 11.18 4.59
C GLU A 60 -1.58 11.03 4.26
N LEU A 61 -2.46 11.61 5.07
CA LEU A 61 -3.91 11.60 4.83
C LEU A 61 -4.27 12.37 3.56
N ILE A 62 -3.72 13.58 3.41
CA ILE A 62 -3.93 14.42 2.24
C ILE A 62 -3.46 13.69 0.97
N TYR A 63 -2.25 13.12 0.99
CA TYR A 63 -1.71 12.34 -0.12
C TYR A 63 -2.62 11.15 -0.49
N PHE A 64 -3.07 10.39 0.51
CA PHE A 64 -3.97 9.26 0.29
C PHE A 64 -5.30 9.69 -0.32
N ILE A 65 -5.90 10.77 0.20
CA ILE A 65 -7.16 11.32 -0.31
C ILE A 65 -6.99 11.79 -1.76
N PHE A 66 -5.95 12.56 -2.07
CA PHE A 66 -5.68 13.02 -3.43
C PHE A 66 -5.54 11.86 -4.42
N ASN A 67 -4.75 10.83 -4.08
CA ASN A 67 -4.58 9.67 -4.95
C ASN A 67 -5.89 8.89 -5.15
N LYS A 68 -6.68 8.74 -4.09
CA LYS A 68 -7.97 8.03 -4.14
C LYS A 68 -9.01 8.79 -4.96
N LEU A 69 -9.03 10.12 -4.90
CA LEU A 69 -9.90 10.97 -5.70
C LEU A 69 -9.46 11.01 -7.16
N ASN A 70 -8.16 11.20 -7.43
CA ASN A 70 -7.60 11.19 -8.79
C ASN A 70 -7.86 9.86 -9.50
N SER A 71 -7.74 8.73 -8.78
CA SER A 71 -8.06 7.39 -9.31
C SER A 71 -9.54 7.20 -9.66
N ARG A 72 -10.43 8.07 -9.14
CA ARG A 72 -11.86 8.11 -9.46
C ARG A 72 -12.21 9.19 -10.49
N GLY A 73 -11.21 9.81 -11.10
CA GLY A 73 -11.39 10.90 -12.07
C GLY A 73 -11.88 12.20 -11.45
N LEU A 74 -11.82 12.34 -10.13
CA LEU A 74 -12.07 13.59 -9.41
C LEU A 74 -10.70 14.21 -9.15
N ALA A 75 -10.29 15.16 -9.98
CA ALA A 75 -9.17 16.00 -9.58
C ALA A 75 -9.70 17.08 -8.61
N LEU A 76 -8.85 17.47 -7.67
CA LEU A 76 -9.10 18.60 -6.78
C LEU A 76 -8.27 19.77 -7.29
N THR A 77 -8.48 20.14 -8.55
CA THR A 77 -7.88 21.36 -9.09
C THR A 77 -8.63 22.59 -8.59
N VAL A 78 -7.95 23.72 -8.56
CA VAL A 78 -8.58 25.03 -8.29
C VAL A 78 -9.72 25.30 -9.28
N GLU A 79 -9.63 24.76 -10.50
CA GLU A 79 -10.65 24.89 -11.54
C GLU A 79 -11.91 24.07 -11.23
N GLU A 80 -11.77 22.84 -10.74
CA GLU A 80 -12.92 22.00 -10.36
C GLU A 80 -13.66 22.54 -9.13
N ILE A 81 -12.95 23.17 -8.19
CA ILE A 81 -13.56 23.84 -7.04
C ILE A 81 -14.42 25.03 -7.51
N LYS A 82 -13.86 25.90 -8.38
CA LYS A 82 -14.62 27.02 -8.97
C LYS A 82 -15.84 26.54 -9.74
N ARG A 83 -15.70 25.46 -10.51
CA ARG A 83 -16.81 24.83 -11.24
C ARG A 83 -17.91 24.35 -10.31
N GLY A 84 -17.54 23.70 -9.20
CA GLY A 84 -18.49 23.25 -8.17
C GLY A 84 -19.24 24.42 -7.51
N GLU A 85 -18.56 25.52 -7.21
CA GLU A 85 -19.17 26.72 -6.64
C GLU A 85 -20.16 27.41 -7.61
N GLU A 86 -19.82 27.47 -8.90
CA GLU A 86 -20.70 28.01 -9.94
C GLU A 86 -21.95 27.14 -10.13
N LEU A 87 -21.80 25.82 -10.15
CA LEU A 87 -22.92 24.88 -10.24
C LEU A 87 -23.85 25.02 -9.02
N ALA A 88 -23.30 25.12 -7.80
CA ALA A 88 -24.08 25.29 -6.58
C ALA A 88 -24.83 26.64 -6.52
N LYS A 89 -24.26 27.71 -7.10
CA LYS A 89 -24.94 29.02 -7.22
C LYS A 89 -26.10 28.95 -8.22
N ASN A 90 -25.94 28.22 -9.31
CA ASN A 90 -26.97 28.07 -10.33
C ASN A 90 -28.10 27.13 -9.91
N SER A 91 -27.86 26.16 -9.01
CA SER A 91 -28.92 25.29 -8.45
C SER A 91 -29.79 25.96 -7.39
N LYS A 92 -29.46 27.19 -6.95
CA LYS A 92 -30.25 27.98 -5.98
C LYS A 92 -31.05 29.12 -6.62
N LYS A 93 -31.10 29.17 -7.95
CA LYS A 93 -31.87 30.14 -8.75
C LYS A 93 -33.05 29.45 -9.41
#